data_AF-A0A7V8SXT6-F1
#
_entry.id   AF-A0A7V8SXT6-F1
#
_cell.length_a   1.000
_cell.length_b   1.000
_cell.length_c   1.000
_cell.angle_alpha   90.00
_cell.angle_beta   90.00
_cell.angle_gamma   90.00
#
_symmetry.space_group_name_H-M   'P 1'
#
loop_
_entity.id
_entity.type
_entity.pdbx_description
1 polymer ?
#
loop_
_entity_poly.entity_id
_entity_poly.type
_entity_poly.pdbx_seq_one_letter_code
_entity_poly.pdbx_strand_id
1 'polypeptide(L)'
;MMRFVSFAAVPFRPCGFPQLTRFLALALLAFATAGPALSQSDRGAIAGTVLDSSGAAVSGATVTATDTATNTVYNATTGPTGGYRLYDLRVSLYKVSVAAPGFKTEEKT
;
A
#
# COMPACT_ATOMS: atom_id res chain seq x y z
N MET A 1 72.52 40.47 -29.84
CA MET A 1 72.59 39.00 -30.04
C MET A 1 71.82 38.33 -28.90
N MET A 2 70.82 37.49 -29.23
CA MET A 2 69.70 37.02 -28.39
C MET A 2 70.05 36.31 -27.07
N ARG A 3 69.20 36.46 -26.04
CA ARG A 3 69.02 35.45 -24.97
C ARG A 3 67.54 35.23 -24.62
N PHE A 4 67.24 33.96 -24.32
CA PHE A 4 65.95 33.28 -24.27
C PHE A 4 65.00 33.74 -23.16
N VAL A 5 63.69 33.75 -23.45
CA VAL A 5 62.61 33.81 -22.45
C VAL A 5 62.20 32.38 -22.10
N SER A 6 62.25 32.03 -20.82
CA SER A 6 61.90 30.72 -20.30
C SER A 6 60.38 30.51 -20.31
N PHE A 7 59.91 29.46 -20.98
CA PHE A 7 58.51 29.02 -20.95
C PHE A 7 58.34 27.99 -19.84
N ALA A 8 57.55 28.33 -18.81
CA ALA A 8 57.09 27.36 -17.83
C ALA A 8 55.96 26.52 -18.45
N ALA A 9 56.14 25.19 -18.47
CA ALA A 9 55.11 24.26 -18.89
C ALA A 9 53.96 24.24 -17.86
N VAL A 10 52.76 24.61 -18.29
CA VAL A 10 51.54 24.45 -17.49
C VAL A 10 51.25 22.95 -17.40
N PRO A 11 51.10 22.35 -16.20
CA PRO A 11 50.83 20.93 -16.10
C PRO A 11 49.42 20.63 -16.62
N PHE A 12 49.34 19.75 -17.61
CA PHE A 12 48.08 19.13 -18.02
C PHE A 12 47.50 18.38 -16.83
N ARG A 13 46.38 18.86 -16.30
CA ARG A 13 45.52 18.06 -15.43
C ARG A 13 44.95 16.92 -16.29
N PRO A 14 45.13 15.64 -15.95
CA PRO A 14 44.53 14.56 -16.70
C PRO A 14 42.99 14.70 -16.63
N CYS A 15 42.41 15.09 -17.76
CA CYS A 15 40.98 15.09 -18.00
C CYS A 15 40.55 13.64 -18.26
N GLY A 16 39.58 13.12 -17.50
CA GLY A 16 38.68 12.09 -18.05
C GLY A 16 38.47 10.75 -17.33
N PHE A 17 39.03 10.46 -16.15
CA PHE A 17 38.82 9.13 -15.51
C PHE A 17 38.39 9.05 -14.02
N PRO A 18 38.71 10.00 -13.12
CA PRO A 18 38.36 9.85 -11.70
C PRO A 18 36.92 10.23 -11.34
N GLN A 19 36.21 10.93 -12.24
CA GLN A 19 34.82 11.34 -12.03
C GLN A 19 33.86 10.18 -12.32
N LEU A 20 34.06 9.47 -13.44
CA LEU A 20 33.20 8.35 -13.84
C LEU A 20 33.23 7.19 -12.84
N THR A 21 34.41 6.87 -12.29
CA THR A 21 34.59 5.85 -11.24
C THR A 21 33.89 6.22 -9.94
N ARG A 22 33.87 7.51 -9.57
CA ARG A 22 33.10 8.00 -8.42
C ARG A 22 31.59 7.87 -8.64
N PHE A 23 31.10 8.21 -9.83
CA PHE A 23 29.68 8.04 -10.16
C PHE A 23 29.26 6.57 -10.14
N LEU A 24 30.08 5.67 -10.68
CA LEU A 24 29.82 4.23 -10.63
C LEU A 24 29.79 3.71 -9.18
N ALA A 25 30.76 4.12 -8.35
CA ALA A 25 30.83 3.71 -6.94
C ALA A 25 29.62 4.22 -6.13
N LEU A 26 29.17 5.46 -6.38
CA LEU A 26 27.97 6.02 -5.76
C LEU A 26 26.70 5.27 -6.20
N ALA A 27 26.58 4.93 -7.48
CA ALA A 27 25.45 4.16 -7.99
C ALA A 27 25.42 2.74 -7.40
N LEU A 28 26.58 2.08 -7.30
CA LEU A 28 26.69 0.74 -6.71
C LEU A 28 26.36 0.76 -5.21
N LEU A 29 26.82 1.78 -4.48
CA LEU A 29 26.52 1.96 -3.07
C LEU A 29 25.03 2.22 -2.83
N ALA A 30 24.41 3.08 -3.65
CA ALA A 30 22.98 3.34 -3.58
C ALA A 30 22.15 2.07 -3.82
N PHE A 31 22.54 1.26 -4.81
CA PHE A 31 21.87 -0.01 -5.11
C PHE A 31 22.09 -1.06 -4.01
N ALA A 32 23.28 -1.11 -3.40
CA ALA A 32 23.58 -1.99 -2.27
C ALA A 32 22.77 -1.63 -1.00
N THR A 33 22.38 -0.37 -0.84
CA THR A 33 21.52 0.09 0.28
C THR A 33 20.02 0.02 -0.02
N ALA A 34 19.62 -0.32 -1.24
CA ALA A 34 18.21 -0.46 -1.60
C ALA A 34 17.65 -1.78 -1.02
N GLY A 35 17.13 -1.73 0.20
CA GLY A 35 16.42 -2.85 0.82
C GLY A 35 15.05 -3.10 0.18
N PRO A 36 14.46 -4.31 0.39
CA PRO A 36 13.14 -4.62 -0.13
C PRO A 36 12.07 -3.71 0.49
N ALA A 37 11.31 -3.02 -0.35
CA ALA A 37 10.17 -2.20 0.07
C ALA A 37 8.95 -3.07 0.39
N LEU A 38 8.91 -3.67 1.59
CA LEU A 38 7.81 -4.51 2.07
C LEU A 38 6.58 -3.70 2.55
N SER A 39 6.06 -2.78 1.73
CA SER A 39 4.97 -1.87 2.16
C SER A 39 3.69 -1.93 1.31
N GLN A 40 3.55 -2.87 0.37
CA GLN A 40 2.29 -3.05 -0.35
C GLN A 40 1.46 -4.14 0.32
N SER A 41 0.53 -3.73 1.19
CA SER A 41 -0.61 -4.57 1.57
C SER A 41 -1.68 -4.44 0.50
N ASP A 42 -2.04 -5.54 -0.15
CA ASP A 42 -3.19 -5.65 -1.05
C ASP A 42 -4.52 -5.78 -0.29
N ARG A 43 -4.48 -5.62 1.05
CA ARG A 43 -5.62 -5.86 1.93
C ARG A 43 -6.22 -4.55 2.45
N GLY A 44 -7.55 -4.48 2.36
CA GLY A 44 -8.37 -3.40 2.85
C GLY A 44 -9.34 -3.84 3.95
N ALA A 45 -10.31 -2.97 4.23
CA ALA A 45 -11.36 -3.21 5.20
C ALA A 45 -12.69 -2.65 4.68
N ILE A 46 -13.78 -3.36 4.93
CA ILE A 46 -15.15 -2.87 4.69
C ILE A 46 -15.72 -2.46 6.05
N ALA A 47 -16.16 -1.21 6.15
CA ALA A 47 -16.75 -0.65 7.35
C ALA A 47 -18.09 -0.02 7.03
N GLY A 48 -19.04 -0.13 7.94
CA GLY A 48 -20.36 0.47 7.79
C GLY A 48 -21.19 0.39 9.05
N THR A 49 -22.45 0.77 8.93
CA THR A 49 -23.44 0.74 10.01
C THR A 49 -24.70 0.05 9.50
N VAL A 50 -25.24 -0.86 10.31
CA VAL A 50 -26.52 -1.51 10.04
C VAL A 50 -27.62 -0.75 10.77
N LEU A 51 -28.60 -0.26 10.00
CA LEU A 51 -29.78 0.44 10.49
C LEU A 51 -31.04 -0.34 10.09
N ASP A 52 -32.10 -0.25 10.88
CA ASP A 52 -33.41 -0.76 10.53
C ASP A 52 -34.22 0.23 9.68
N SER A 53 -35.46 -0.15 9.31
CA SER A 53 -36.37 0.69 8.52
C SER A 53 -36.84 1.97 9.24
N SER A 54 -36.71 2.03 10.57
CA SER A 54 -36.98 3.22 11.37
C SER A 54 -35.76 4.14 11.51
N GLY A 55 -34.59 3.70 11.04
CA GLY A 55 -33.31 4.38 11.18
C GLY A 55 -32.57 4.09 12.49
N ALA A 56 -33.03 3.12 13.29
CA ALA A 56 -32.37 2.74 14.52
C ALA A 56 -31.21 1.76 14.25
N ALA A 57 -30.16 1.86 15.07
CA ALA A 57 -28.99 0.99 14.93
C ALA A 57 -29.27 -0.44 15.38
N VAL A 58 -28.89 -1.42 14.56
CA VAL A 58 -29.09 -2.84 14.87
C VAL A 58 -27.81 -3.44 15.44
N SER A 59 -27.81 -3.72 16.74
CA SER A 59 -26.71 -4.41 17.42
C SER A 59 -26.81 -5.93 17.32
N GLY A 60 -25.67 -6.63 17.24
CA GLY A 60 -25.65 -8.09 17.21
C GLY A 60 -26.07 -8.71 15.87
N ALA A 61 -26.13 -7.92 14.81
CA ALA A 61 -26.32 -8.43 13.45
C ALA A 61 -25.02 -9.07 12.96
N THR A 62 -25.13 -10.23 12.32
CA THR A 62 -24.02 -10.91 11.64
C THR A 62 -23.92 -10.37 10.22
N VAL A 63 -22.78 -9.75 9.91
CA VAL A 63 -22.42 -9.27 8.58
C VAL A 63 -21.44 -10.25 7.97
N THR A 64 -21.78 -10.78 6.81
CA THR A 64 -21.03 -11.78 6.06
C THR A 64 -20.67 -11.21 4.70
N ALA A 65 -19.39 -11.01 4.41
CA ALA A 65 -18.91 -10.67 3.08
C ALA A 65 -18.30 -11.90 2.40
N THR A 66 -18.86 -12.28 1.27
CA THR A 66 -18.38 -13.40 0.46
C THR A 66 -17.70 -12.87 -0.78
N ASP A 67 -16.43 -13.23 -0.98
CA ASP A 67 -15.68 -12.94 -2.18
C ASP A 67 -16.29 -13.71 -3.36
N THR A 68 -16.77 -13.00 -4.38
CA THR A 68 -17.40 -13.62 -5.55
C THR A 68 -16.42 -14.37 -6.45
N ALA A 69 -15.11 -14.04 -6.38
CA ALA A 69 -14.09 -14.70 -7.17
C ALA A 69 -13.56 -15.97 -6.48
N THR A 70 -13.38 -15.94 -5.16
CA THR A 70 -12.74 -17.02 -4.40
C THR A 70 -13.68 -17.81 -3.49
N ASN A 71 -14.92 -17.36 -3.31
CA ASN A 71 -15.88 -17.85 -2.30
C ASN A 71 -15.35 -17.79 -0.85
N THR A 72 -14.33 -16.97 -0.60
CA THR A 72 -13.82 -16.73 0.76
C THR A 72 -14.83 -15.92 1.54
N VAL A 73 -15.12 -16.33 2.78
CA VAL A 73 -16.14 -15.72 3.64
C VAL A 73 -15.49 -14.97 4.79
N TYR A 74 -15.88 -13.71 4.97
CA TYR A 74 -15.46 -12.85 6.07
C TYR A 74 -16.68 -12.50 6.91
N ASN A 75 -16.61 -12.71 8.22
CA ASN A 75 -17.73 -12.44 9.13
C ASN A 75 -17.35 -11.38 10.16
N ALA A 76 -18.31 -10.51 10.48
CA ALA A 76 -18.23 -9.56 11.58
C ALA A 76 -19.60 -9.46 12.27
N THR A 77 -19.60 -9.08 13.54
CA THR A 77 -20.83 -8.79 14.28
C THR A 77 -20.92 -7.29 14.51
N THR A 78 -22.12 -6.72 14.37
CA THR A 78 -22.33 -5.30 14.64
C THR A 78 -22.24 -4.99 16.13
N GLY A 79 -21.60 -3.88 16.47
CA GLY A 79 -21.53 -3.37 17.84
C GLY A 79 -22.82 -2.68 18.30
N PRO A 80 -22.82 -2.09 19.51
CA PRO A 80 -23.98 -1.41 20.10
C PRO A 80 -24.51 -0.24 19.27
N THR A 81 -23.65 0.40 18.48
CA THR A 81 -24.00 1.51 17.57
C THR A 81 -24.38 1.03 16.16
N GLY A 82 -24.55 -0.28 15.96
CA GLY A 82 -24.80 -0.89 14.65
C GLY A 82 -23.57 -0.91 13.72
N GLY A 83 -22.43 -0.37 14.16
CA GLY A 83 -21.20 -0.34 13.37
C GLY A 83 -20.57 -1.74 13.22
N TYR A 84 -20.03 -2.03 12.04
CA TYR A 84 -19.23 -3.23 11.76
C TYR A 84 -17.96 -2.88 10.99
N ARG A 85 -16.93 -3.72 11.13
CA ARG A 85 -15.70 -3.68 10.33
C ARG A 85 -15.25 -5.09 10.01
N LEU A 86 -15.11 -5.37 8.72
CA LEU A 86 -14.45 -6.55 8.18
C LEU A 86 -13.03 -6.15 7.82
N TYR A 87 -12.04 -6.92 8.25
CA TYR A 87 -10.62 -6.66 8.02
C TYR A 87 -10.01 -7.72 7.10
N ASP A 88 -8.82 -7.42 6.58
CA ASP A 88 -8.00 -8.37 5.81
C ASP A 88 -8.62 -8.78 4.46
N LEU A 89 -9.46 -7.91 3.88
CA LEU A 89 -10.13 -8.20 2.61
C LEU A 89 -9.20 -7.91 1.45
N ARG A 90 -9.02 -8.89 0.57
CA ARG A 90 -8.31 -8.68 -0.69
C ARG A 90 -9.11 -7.74 -1.60
N VAL A 91 -8.46 -7.17 -2.60
CA VAL A 91 -9.17 -6.40 -3.64
C VAL A 91 -9.98 -7.38 -4.51
N SER A 92 -11.30 -7.41 -4.32
CA SER A 92 -12.25 -8.24 -5.08
C SER A 92 -13.67 -7.65 -5.00
N LEU A 93 -14.62 -8.27 -5.71
CA LEU A 93 -16.05 -8.00 -5.58
C LEU A 93 -16.64 -8.88 -4.48
N TYR A 94 -17.32 -8.24 -3.53
CA TYR A 94 -17.89 -8.91 -2.35
C TYR A 94 -19.41 -8.82 -2.35
N LYS A 95 -20.04 -9.96 -2.13
CA LYS A 95 -21.47 -10.05 -1.80
C LYS A 95 -21.61 -9.98 -0.29
N VAL A 96 -22.19 -8.90 0.21
CA VAL A 96 -22.38 -8.64 1.64
C VAL A 96 -23.81 -9.00 2.04
N SER A 97 -23.94 -9.93 2.98
CA SER A 97 -25.21 -10.32 3.59
C SER A 97 -25.24 -9.89 5.04
N VAL A 98 -26.39 -9.40 5.49
CA VAL A 98 -26.63 -9.01 6.88
C VAL A 98 -27.79 -9.83 7.42
N ALA A 99 -27.56 -10.55 8.53
CA ALA A 99 -28.57 -11.33 9.22
C ALA A 99 -28.65 -10.92 10.68
N ALA A 100 -29.85 -10.62 11.17
CA ALA A 100 -30.10 -10.31 12.58
C ALA A 100 -31.35 -11.04 13.07
N PRO A 101 -31.40 -11.49 14.34
CA PRO A 101 -32.60 -12.12 14.89
C PRO A 101 -33.82 -11.20 14.79
N GLY A 102 -34.92 -11.71 14.23
CA GLY A 102 -36.16 -10.93 14.05
C GLY A 102 -36.18 -10.02 12.81
N PHE A 103 -35.10 -9.98 12.03
CA PHE A 103 -35.04 -9.24 10.76
C PHE A 103 -34.93 -10.20 9.58
N LYS A 104 -35.35 -9.73 8.40
CA LYS A 104 -35.07 -10.44 7.15
C LYS A 104 -33.58 -10.31 6.81
N THR A 105 -33.00 -11.37 6.28
CA THR A 105 -31.64 -11.32 5.76
C THR A 105 -31.62 -10.44 4.52
N GLU A 106 -30.81 -9.39 4.55
CA GLU A 106 -30.61 -8.48 3.43
C GLU A 106 -29.26 -8.79 2.76
N GLU A 107 -29.18 -8.54 1.45
CA GLU A 107 -27.99 -8.82 0.67
C GLU A 107 -27.70 -7.68 -0.32
N LYS A 108 -26.42 -7.32 -0.43
CA LYS A 108 -25.91 -6.24 -1.26
C LYS A 108 -24.63 -6.70 -1.98
N THR A 109 -24.50 -6.40 -3.27
CA THR A 109 -23.31 -6.67 -4.09
C THR A 109 -22.68 -5.37 -4.55
#